data_AF-N4V7H1-F1
#
_entry.id   AF-N4V7H1-F1
#
_cell.length_a   1.000
_cell.length_b   1.000
_cell.length_c   1.000
_cell.angle_alpha   90.00
_cell.angle_beta   90.00
_cell.angle_gamma   90.00
#
_symmetry.space_group_name_H-M   'P 1'
#
loop_
_entity.id
_entity.type
_entity.pdbx_description
1 polymer ?
#
loop_
_entity_poly.entity_id
_entity_poly.type
_entity_poly.pdbx_seq_one_letter_code
_entity_poly.pdbx_strand_id
1 'polypeptide(L)'
;MGLLSTASIAMCLSAAALAHPQSAAATHDDDAAIQCASNPSGPLTPSRQRQTCSLPFDPRRSSPSSAWPRWTHRPVCSSSSAKTKPQLCAFVKTDFRGESGLLVLTTPEVAAGDGSMVEDFDTNWVYAGPPAATPASPPPYEVKEIPGKGLGVVANAAIRAGEVVMREYPRILQTASADVLEGPERGEVMWVLEEGFVRLPREDQARIFDLARSTGGHPVEDVIRTNTFGVTFNNVTHHGLFPGIARINHACKPNAVTRFSQTTLALDVVAYRNIAPGEELSISYSPLNMLSHDRRRALREWGFNCTCALCSSPAPVLAASDARRGRVQQLLALLEQPLYRSSATLVADAAAEMERIIGDEGLEAQRGDFYGVVARVFAAAGDAARGGEYAARAVEQLAHFAGFDDERTASARGLLGELGKTRRRMG
;
A
#
# COMPACT_ATOMS: atom_id res chain seq x y z
N MET A 1 6.70 15.14 33.38
CA MET A 1 5.63 14.16 33.07
C MET A 1 4.66 14.84 32.14
N GLY A 2 4.88 14.68 30.84
CA GLY A 2 4.13 15.38 29.81
C GLY A 2 4.26 14.61 28.51
N LEU A 3 3.11 14.30 27.92
CA LEU A 3 2.93 13.68 26.61
C LEU A 3 3.60 14.56 25.54
N LEU A 4 4.57 13.98 24.82
CA LEU A 4 5.11 14.57 23.60
C LEU A 4 4.65 13.71 22.41
N SER A 5 3.93 14.39 21.54
CA SER A 5 3.34 14.01 20.26
C SER A 5 4.25 13.16 19.37
N THR A 6 3.67 12.12 18.77
CA THR A 6 4.27 11.11 17.87
C THR A 6 4.49 11.59 16.43
N ALA A 7 4.41 12.89 16.15
CA ALA A 7 4.70 13.44 14.84
C ALA A 7 6.21 13.73 14.68
N SER A 8 7.05 12.70 14.45
CA SER A 8 8.41 12.83 13.87
C SER A 8 9.16 11.49 13.73
N ILE A 9 8.65 10.50 12.97
CA ILE A 9 9.47 9.42 12.38
C ILE A 9 8.95 9.08 10.97
N ALA A 10 8.80 10.09 10.12
CA ALA A 10 8.52 9.94 8.69
C ALA A 10 9.31 10.99 7.89
N MET A 11 10.64 10.95 8.01
CA MET A 11 11.54 11.69 7.13
C MET A 11 12.79 10.86 6.93
N CYS A 12 12.81 10.12 5.84
CA CYS A 12 13.98 9.80 5.01
C CYS A 12 13.53 8.80 3.93
N LEU A 13 12.76 9.30 2.95
CA LEU A 13 12.67 8.85 1.54
C LEU A 13 11.53 9.53 0.75
N SER A 14 10.77 10.45 1.35
CA SER A 14 9.83 11.32 0.66
C SER A 14 10.48 12.68 0.38
N ALA A 15 11.33 12.75 -0.65
CA ALA A 15 11.77 14.02 -1.23
C ALA A 15 11.13 14.22 -2.61
N ALA A 16 10.51 15.39 -2.76
CA ALA A 16 9.96 16.03 -3.97
C ALA A 16 8.52 15.69 -4.40
N ALA A 17 7.57 16.39 -3.78
CA ALA A 17 6.49 17.07 -4.52
C ALA A 17 6.12 18.37 -3.78
N LEU A 18 6.78 19.47 -4.14
CA LEU A 18 6.35 20.81 -3.76
C LEU A 18 5.19 21.22 -4.66
N ALA A 19 3.97 21.26 -4.11
CA ALA A 19 2.86 21.99 -4.69
C ALA A 19 2.33 22.95 -3.62
N HIS A 20 2.38 24.25 -3.90
CA HIS A 20 1.83 25.28 -3.03
C HIS A 20 0.29 25.17 -2.94
N PRO A 21 -0.32 25.41 -1.77
CA PRO A 21 -1.76 25.52 -1.66
C PRO A 21 -2.19 26.90 -2.15
N GLN A 22 -2.87 26.97 -3.30
CA GLN A 22 -3.66 28.15 -3.64
C GLN A 22 -5.04 28.00 -3.00
N SER A 23 -5.36 28.89 -2.06
CA SER A 23 -6.72 29.04 -1.54
C SER A 23 -7.60 29.64 -2.64
N ALA A 24 -8.54 28.86 -3.15
CA ALA A 24 -9.67 29.40 -3.88
C ALA A 24 -10.88 29.37 -2.94
N ALA A 25 -11.33 30.56 -2.52
CA ALA A 25 -12.59 30.72 -1.83
C ALA A 25 -13.74 30.27 -2.76
N ALA A 26 -14.49 29.26 -2.34
CA ALA A 26 -15.67 28.81 -3.08
C ALA A 26 -16.83 29.78 -2.83
N THR A 27 -17.21 30.53 -3.86
CA THR A 27 -18.51 31.20 -3.92
C THR A 27 -19.57 30.17 -4.28
N HIS A 28 -20.67 30.16 -3.50
CA HIS A 28 -21.85 29.35 -3.75
C HIS A 28 -22.46 29.67 -5.12
N ASP A 29 -22.55 28.65 -5.98
CA ASP A 29 -23.40 28.68 -7.16
C ASP A 29 -24.10 27.32 -7.30
N ASP A 30 -25.43 27.32 -7.18
CA ASP A 30 -26.29 26.14 -6.98
C ASP A 30 -26.63 25.38 -8.28
N ASP A 31 -25.90 25.59 -9.38
CA ASP A 31 -26.20 24.97 -10.70
C ASP A 31 -24.96 24.45 -11.46
N ALA A 32 -23.88 24.12 -10.75
CA ALA A 32 -22.74 23.44 -11.36
C ALA A 32 -23.02 21.94 -11.54
N ALA A 33 -23.20 21.51 -12.79
CA ALA A 33 -23.27 20.10 -13.18
C ALA A 33 -22.21 19.27 -12.44
N ILE A 34 -22.67 18.21 -11.75
CA ILE A 34 -21.86 17.24 -11.00
C ILE A 34 -20.90 16.54 -11.98
N GLN A 35 -19.75 17.16 -12.25
CA GLN A 35 -18.67 16.54 -12.99
C GLN A 35 -17.85 15.69 -12.03
N CYS A 36 -17.95 14.39 -12.19
CA CYS A 36 -17.17 13.44 -11.42
C CYS A 36 -15.73 13.42 -11.90
N ALA A 37 -14.78 13.24 -10.98
CA ALA A 37 -13.39 12.96 -11.31
C ALA A 37 -13.18 11.55 -11.90
N SER A 38 -14.26 10.79 -12.18
CA SER A 38 -14.18 9.45 -12.75
C SER A 38 -13.84 9.54 -14.25
N ASN A 39 -12.55 9.43 -14.56
CA ASN A 39 -12.10 9.13 -15.92
C ASN A 39 -11.67 7.65 -15.94
N PRO A 40 -12.59 6.70 -16.24
CA PRO A 40 -12.21 5.29 -16.32
C PRO A 40 -11.18 5.14 -17.43
N SER A 41 -9.96 4.73 -17.06
CA SER A 41 -8.93 4.39 -18.03
C SER A 41 -9.29 3.04 -18.66
N GLY A 42 -9.87 3.04 -19.87
CA GLY A 42 -10.24 1.82 -20.58
C GLY A 42 -10.69 2.09 -22.03
N PRO A 43 -10.63 1.08 -22.93
CA PRO A 43 -10.94 1.27 -24.36
C PRO A 43 -12.41 1.60 -24.59
N LEU A 44 -12.67 2.34 -25.68
CA LEU A 44 -13.93 2.97 -26.08
C LEU A 44 -15.09 2.00 -26.43
N THR A 45 -15.50 1.15 -25.50
CA THR A 45 -16.81 0.49 -25.56
C THR A 45 -17.53 0.63 -24.23
N PRO A 46 -18.29 1.72 -24.05
CA PRO A 46 -19.16 1.84 -22.89
C PRO A 46 -20.29 0.82 -23.04
N SER A 47 -20.34 -0.15 -22.13
CA SER A 47 -21.64 -0.73 -21.76
C SER A 47 -22.58 0.44 -21.48
N ARG A 48 -23.69 0.53 -22.21
CA ARG A 48 -24.75 1.55 -22.02
C ARG A 48 -25.49 1.41 -20.68
N GLN A 49 -24.91 0.77 -19.67
CA GLN A 49 -25.34 0.99 -18.29
C GLN A 49 -24.86 2.37 -17.88
N ARG A 50 -25.77 3.33 -17.97
CA ARG A 50 -25.71 4.69 -17.38
C ARG A 50 -24.54 4.86 -16.42
N GLN A 51 -23.47 5.53 -16.88
CA GLN A 51 -22.49 6.17 -16.00
C GLN A 51 -23.19 7.33 -15.27
N THR A 52 -24.18 7.03 -14.45
CA THR A 52 -24.70 7.94 -13.45
C THR A 52 -23.80 7.78 -12.25
N CYS A 53 -23.02 8.80 -11.94
CA CYS A 53 -22.25 8.83 -10.70
C CYS A 53 -23.17 8.50 -9.53
N SER A 54 -22.71 7.61 -8.66
CA SER A 54 -23.45 7.32 -7.44
C SER A 54 -23.39 8.56 -6.56
N LEU A 55 -24.56 9.04 -6.14
CA LEU A 55 -24.61 10.10 -5.15
C LEU A 55 -24.08 9.56 -3.81
N PRO A 56 -23.36 10.38 -3.03
CA PRO A 56 -23.03 10.04 -1.65
C PRO A 56 -24.27 9.59 -0.87
N PHE A 57 -24.11 8.54 -0.08
CA PHE A 57 -25.20 8.04 0.76
C PHE A 57 -25.56 9.08 1.83
N ASP A 58 -26.83 9.52 1.87
CA ASP A 58 -27.35 10.43 2.89
C ASP A 58 -28.20 9.66 3.91
N PRO A 59 -27.71 9.44 5.14
CA PRO A 59 -28.44 8.65 6.14
C PRO A 59 -29.74 9.31 6.62
N ARG A 60 -29.93 10.62 6.37
CA ARG A 60 -31.12 11.39 6.78
C ARG A 60 -32.28 11.28 5.79
N ARG A 61 -32.02 10.85 4.55
CA ARG A 61 -33.06 10.67 3.55
C ARG A 61 -33.73 9.31 3.76
N SER A 62 -35.05 9.28 3.67
CA SER A 62 -35.84 8.04 3.56
C SER A 62 -35.55 7.42 2.19
N SER A 63 -34.46 6.68 2.12
CA SER A 63 -33.94 6.16 0.86
C SER A 63 -34.47 4.74 0.62
N PRO A 64 -35.11 4.45 -0.54
CA PRO A 64 -35.41 3.08 -0.94
C PRO A 64 -34.12 2.26 -1.12
N SER A 65 -34.20 0.93 -1.17
CA SER A 65 -33.03 0.03 -1.34
C SER A 65 -32.18 0.35 -2.57
N SER A 66 -32.75 1.01 -3.58
CA SER A 66 -32.04 1.53 -4.76
C SER A 66 -31.02 2.64 -4.46
N ALA A 67 -30.96 3.16 -3.23
CA ALA A 67 -30.02 4.22 -2.84
C ALA A 67 -28.63 3.70 -2.40
N TRP A 68 -28.44 2.38 -2.28
CA TRP A 68 -27.14 1.77 -2.00
C TRP A 68 -26.91 0.52 -2.87
N PRO A 69 -27.00 0.64 -4.21
CA PRO A 69 -27.09 -0.51 -5.11
C PRO A 69 -25.88 -1.46 -5.08
N ARG A 70 -24.73 -0.97 -4.62
CA ARG A 70 -23.46 -1.71 -4.55
C ARG A 70 -23.27 -2.50 -3.25
N TRP A 71 -24.02 -2.11 -2.21
CA TRP A 71 -23.85 -2.62 -0.86
C TRP A 71 -25.00 -3.57 -0.53
N THR A 72 -24.67 -4.70 0.07
CA THR A 72 -25.67 -5.72 0.44
C THR A 72 -26.55 -5.31 1.61
N HIS A 73 -26.08 -4.35 2.42
CA HIS A 73 -26.77 -3.84 3.60
C HIS A 73 -26.89 -2.33 3.53
N ARG A 74 -27.95 -1.79 4.16
CA ARG A 74 -28.08 -0.35 4.37
C ARG A 74 -26.89 0.15 5.19
N PRO A 75 -26.13 1.15 4.71
CA PRO A 75 -25.00 1.69 5.47
C PRO A 75 -25.43 2.25 6.83
N VAL A 76 -24.56 2.05 7.83
CA VAL A 76 -24.74 2.56 9.20
C VAL A 76 -23.76 3.70 9.40
N CYS A 77 -24.21 4.84 9.88
CA CYS A 77 -23.39 6.06 9.98
C CYS A 77 -23.37 6.60 11.41
N SER A 78 -22.26 7.24 11.79
CA SER A 78 -22.15 7.99 13.04
C SER A 78 -23.09 9.20 13.01
N SER A 79 -23.45 9.76 14.16
CA SER A 79 -24.22 11.00 14.18
C SER A 79 -23.32 12.17 13.77
N SER A 80 -23.81 13.08 12.94
CA SER A 80 -23.04 14.29 12.57
C SER A 80 -23.32 15.37 13.61
N SER A 81 -22.45 15.52 14.61
CA SER A 81 -22.63 16.56 15.65
C SER A 81 -22.25 17.97 15.14
N ALA A 82 -21.54 18.09 14.01
CA ALA A 82 -21.10 19.36 13.44
C ALA A 82 -21.22 19.38 11.92
N LYS A 83 -21.73 20.49 11.36
CA LYS A 83 -21.87 20.74 9.90
C LYS A 83 -20.54 20.68 9.12
N THR A 84 -19.39 20.65 9.79
CA THR A 84 -18.06 20.82 9.20
C THR A 84 -17.16 19.58 9.27
N LYS A 85 -17.59 18.48 9.90
CA LYS A 85 -16.80 17.25 9.97
C LYS A 85 -17.40 16.15 9.10
N PRO A 86 -16.57 15.37 8.39
CA PRO A 86 -17.05 14.26 7.57
C PRO A 86 -17.67 13.18 8.44
N GLN A 87 -18.88 12.75 8.10
CA GLN A 87 -19.58 11.65 8.76
C GLN A 87 -18.93 10.32 8.35
N LEU A 88 -18.71 9.41 9.31
CA LEU A 88 -18.16 8.08 9.03
C LEU A 88 -19.29 7.05 8.96
N CYS A 89 -19.21 6.15 7.97
CA CYS A 89 -20.19 5.09 7.81
C CYS A 89 -19.53 3.73 7.55
N ALA A 90 -20.21 2.67 7.98
CA ALA A 90 -19.92 1.29 7.63
C ALA A 90 -20.73 0.87 6.40
N PHE A 91 -20.04 0.51 5.34
CA PHE A 91 -20.58 -0.03 4.11
C PHE A 91 -20.22 -1.51 4.01
N VAL A 92 -21.21 -2.39 3.82
CA VAL A 92 -21.01 -3.84 3.86
C VAL A 92 -21.48 -4.51 2.57
N LYS A 93 -20.60 -5.33 2.01
CA LYS A 93 -20.87 -6.26 0.90
C LYS A 93 -20.59 -7.68 1.37
N THR A 94 -21.58 -8.57 1.37
CA THR A 94 -21.42 -9.98 1.81
C THR A 94 -21.06 -10.93 0.69
N ASP A 95 -21.10 -10.46 -0.56
CA ASP A 95 -20.87 -11.20 -1.80
C ASP A 95 -19.70 -10.60 -2.59
N PHE A 96 -18.73 -9.98 -1.92
CA PHE A 96 -17.57 -9.39 -2.57
C PHE A 96 -16.70 -10.47 -3.22
N ARG A 97 -16.50 -10.33 -4.54
CA ARG A 97 -15.81 -11.29 -5.42
C ARG A 97 -16.43 -12.68 -5.39
N GLY A 98 -17.74 -12.78 -5.12
CA GLY A 98 -18.50 -14.03 -5.05
C GLY A 98 -18.12 -14.99 -3.91
N GLU A 99 -17.05 -14.72 -3.18
CA GLU A 99 -16.46 -15.68 -2.24
C GLU A 99 -16.48 -15.18 -0.79
N SER A 100 -16.75 -13.89 -0.54
CA SER A 100 -16.46 -13.31 0.79
C SER A 100 -17.13 -11.98 1.13
N GLY A 101 -17.01 -11.55 2.39
CA GLY A 101 -17.42 -10.23 2.84
C GLY A 101 -16.36 -9.13 2.69
N LEU A 102 -16.83 -7.89 2.56
CA LEU A 102 -16.07 -6.64 2.61
C LEU A 102 -16.82 -5.63 3.48
N LEU A 103 -16.14 -5.10 4.49
CA LEU A 103 -16.55 -3.95 5.29
C LEU A 103 -15.68 -2.75 4.93
N VAL A 104 -16.28 -1.66 4.50
CA VAL A 104 -15.59 -0.38 4.27
C VAL A 104 -16.08 0.63 5.30
N LEU A 105 -15.20 1.05 6.20
CA LEU A 105 -15.44 2.11 7.18
C LEU A 105 -14.81 3.40 6.65
N THR A 106 -15.63 4.24 6.00
CA THR A 106 -15.18 5.46 5.31
C THR A 106 -16.30 6.49 5.20
N THR A 107 -16.05 7.64 4.59
CA THR A 107 -17.08 8.68 4.41
C THR A 107 -18.01 8.32 3.23
N PRO A 108 -19.27 8.79 3.22
CA PRO A 108 -20.16 8.60 2.08
C PRO A 108 -19.60 9.06 0.72
N GLU A 109 -18.80 10.12 0.71
CA GLU A 109 -18.17 10.66 -0.49
C GLU A 109 -17.12 9.69 -1.06
N VAL A 110 -16.28 9.14 -0.20
CA VAL A 110 -15.27 8.14 -0.59
C VAL A 110 -15.92 6.85 -1.06
N ALA A 111 -16.96 6.38 -0.36
CA ALA A 111 -17.70 5.17 -0.74
C ALA A 111 -18.45 5.31 -2.07
N ALA A 112 -18.86 6.54 -2.43
CA ALA A 112 -19.57 6.84 -3.66
C ALA A 112 -18.66 7.03 -4.89
N GLY A 113 -17.33 6.96 -4.71
CA GLY A 113 -16.31 7.10 -5.76
C GLY A 113 -16.38 6.01 -6.85
N ASP A 114 -15.22 5.54 -7.30
CA ASP A 114 -15.17 4.50 -8.32
C ASP A 114 -15.77 3.20 -7.79
N GLY A 115 -16.98 2.92 -8.26
CA GLY A 115 -17.73 1.73 -7.85
C GLY A 115 -17.12 0.44 -8.37
N SER A 116 -16.33 0.50 -9.44
CA SER A 116 -15.76 -0.71 -10.03
C SER A 116 -14.98 -1.48 -8.98
N MET A 117 -14.16 -0.81 -8.16
CA MET A 117 -13.30 -1.42 -7.12
C MET A 117 -14.01 -2.43 -6.19
N VAL A 118 -15.30 -2.23 -5.89
CA VAL A 118 -16.10 -3.08 -4.99
C VAL A 118 -17.11 -3.98 -5.71
N GLU A 119 -17.18 -3.89 -7.03
CA GLU A 119 -18.05 -4.71 -7.88
C GLU A 119 -17.30 -5.91 -8.46
N ASP A 120 -18.06 -6.95 -8.77
CA ASP A 120 -17.54 -8.19 -9.34
C ASP A 120 -17.40 -8.04 -10.86
N PHE A 121 -16.37 -7.32 -11.30
CA PHE A 121 -16.02 -7.22 -12.71
C PHE A 121 -14.83 -8.14 -13.03
N ASP A 122 -14.84 -8.70 -14.25
CA ASP A 122 -13.69 -9.46 -14.77
C ASP A 122 -12.50 -8.52 -14.91
N THR A 123 -11.44 -8.80 -14.16
CA THR A 123 -10.23 -7.98 -14.10
C THR A 123 -9.56 -7.82 -15.47
N ASN A 124 -9.75 -8.78 -16.40
CA ASN A 124 -9.21 -8.69 -17.76
C ASN A 124 -9.78 -7.51 -18.56
N TRP A 125 -10.90 -6.93 -18.15
CA TRP A 125 -11.54 -5.79 -18.82
C TRP A 125 -10.95 -4.44 -18.40
N VAL A 126 -10.21 -4.41 -17.29
CA VAL A 126 -9.60 -3.19 -16.75
C VAL A 126 -8.08 -3.19 -16.94
N TYR A 127 -7.46 -4.37 -17.08
CA TYR A 127 -6.03 -4.48 -17.37
C TYR A 127 -5.73 -4.52 -18.87
N ALA A 128 -4.94 -3.55 -19.36
CA ALA A 128 -4.22 -3.64 -20.64
C ALA A 128 -2.79 -4.22 -20.46
N GLY A 129 -2.61 -5.11 -19.46
CA GLY A 129 -1.34 -5.74 -19.11
C GLY A 129 -1.40 -7.27 -19.23
N PRO A 130 -0.27 -7.98 -19.06
CA PRO A 130 -0.29 -9.45 -18.97
C PRO A 130 -1.22 -9.89 -17.82
N PRO A 131 -1.95 -11.01 -17.98
CA PRO A 131 -2.90 -11.48 -16.97
C PRO A 131 -2.18 -11.64 -15.62
N ALA A 132 -2.83 -11.16 -14.56
CA ALA A 132 -2.25 -11.17 -13.23
C ALA A 132 -1.98 -12.63 -12.82
N ALA A 133 -0.70 -12.96 -12.55
CA ALA A 133 -0.31 -14.32 -12.18
C ALA A 133 -1.20 -14.86 -11.06
N THR A 134 -1.80 -16.03 -11.26
CA THR A 134 -2.64 -16.69 -10.28
C THR A 134 -1.75 -17.48 -9.31
N PRO A 135 -1.99 -17.40 -7.99
CA PRO A 135 -1.30 -18.25 -7.03
C PRO A 135 -1.48 -19.74 -7.37
N ALA A 136 -0.49 -20.56 -7.03
CA ALA A 136 -0.56 -22.00 -7.25
C ALA A 136 -1.66 -22.64 -6.36
N SER A 137 -2.29 -23.70 -6.87
CA SER A 137 -3.25 -24.53 -6.14
C SER A 137 -2.85 -26.01 -6.24
N PRO A 138 -2.56 -26.70 -5.13
CA PRO A 138 -2.57 -26.21 -3.75
C PRO A 138 -1.49 -25.13 -3.50
N PRO A 139 -1.65 -24.28 -2.47
CA PRO A 139 -0.68 -23.24 -2.15
C PRO A 139 0.69 -23.82 -1.76
N PRO A 140 1.82 -23.20 -2.17
CA PRO A 140 3.17 -23.68 -1.89
C PRO A 140 3.65 -23.34 -0.47
N TYR A 141 2.71 -23.19 0.46
CA TYR A 141 2.95 -22.82 1.85
C TYR A 141 1.89 -23.40 2.77
N GLU A 142 2.19 -23.36 4.07
CA GLU A 142 1.28 -23.72 5.15
C GLU A 142 1.46 -22.75 6.33
N VAL A 143 0.42 -22.59 7.14
CA VAL A 143 0.47 -21.80 8.38
C VAL A 143 0.87 -22.72 9.53
N LYS A 144 1.89 -22.33 10.30
CA LYS A 144 2.45 -23.11 11.41
C LYS A 144 2.71 -22.24 12.62
N GLU A 145 2.76 -22.86 13.80
CA GLU A 145 3.33 -22.20 14.98
C GLU A 145 4.84 -22.04 14.81
N ILE A 146 5.33 -20.82 15.07
CA ILE A 146 6.72 -20.43 15.03
C ILE A 146 7.14 -20.03 16.45
N PRO A 147 8.13 -20.69 17.05
CA PRO A 147 8.57 -20.40 18.41
C PRO A 147 8.85 -18.91 18.64
N GLY A 148 8.15 -18.33 19.62
CA GLY A 148 8.29 -16.93 19.99
C GLY A 148 7.67 -15.90 19.04
N LYS A 149 7.01 -16.33 17.95
CA LYS A 149 6.31 -15.45 17.00
C LYS A 149 4.81 -15.74 16.85
N GLY A 150 4.30 -16.79 17.49
CA GLY A 150 2.91 -17.21 17.32
C GLY A 150 2.75 -17.98 16.00
N LEU A 151 1.77 -17.64 15.18
CA LEU A 151 1.62 -18.25 13.86
C LEU A 151 2.52 -17.58 12.82
N GLY A 152 2.93 -18.32 11.82
CA GLY A 152 3.72 -17.84 10.69
C GLY A 152 3.46 -18.69 9.45
N VAL A 153 3.93 -18.21 8.31
CA VAL A 153 3.78 -18.90 7.02
C VAL A 153 5.11 -19.55 6.67
N VAL A 154 5.08 -20.85 6.37
CA VAL A 154 6.26 -21.64 6.01
C VAL A 154 6.05 -22.26 4.63
N ALA A 155 7.07 -22.16 3.77
CA ALA A 155 7.02 -22.78 2.46
C ALA A 155 7.02 -24.31 2.59
N ASN A 156 6.13 -25.00 1.88
CA ASN A 156 6.11 -26.48 1.79
C ASN A 156 6.61 -26.99 0.42
N ALA A 157 6.89 -26.07 -0.50
CA ALA A 157 7.49 -26.28 -1.81
C ALA A 157 8.52 -25.18 -2.11
N ALA A 158 9.35 -25.37 -3.14
CA ALA A 158 10.27 -24.33 -3.58
C ALA A 158 9.50 -23.20 -4.28
N ILE A 159 9.74 -21.95 -3.87
CA ILE A 159 9.15 -20.75 -4.45
C ILE A 159 10.27 -19.96 -5.12
N ARG A 160 10.09 -19.56 -6.37
CA ARG A 160 11.11 -18.80 -7.12
C ARG A 160 10.98 -17.31 -6.89
N ALA A 161 12.10 -16.61 -7.00
CA ALA A 161 12.10 -15.15 -7.09
C ALA A 161 11.18 -14.70 -8.25
N GLY A 162 10.31 -13.74 -7.95
CA GLY A 162 9.32 -13.15 -8.83
C GLY A 162 7.95 -13.83 -8.83
N GLU A 163 7.78 -14.96 -8.15
CA GLU A 163 6.49 -15.66 -8.07
C GLU A 163 5.52 -14.95 -7.09
N VAL A 164 4.24 -14.89 -7.47
CA VAL A 164 3.15 -14.46 -6.60
C VAL A 164 2.75 -15.64 -5.71
N VAL A 165 3.10 -15.56 -4.43
CA VAL A 165 2.89 -16.62 -3.44
C VAL A 165 1.44 -16.62 -2.94
N MET A 166 0.90 -15.44 -2.68
CA MET A 166 -0.48 -15.23 -2.21
C MET A 166 -1.12 -14.09 -2.99
N ARG A 167 -2.45 -14.17 -3.16
CA ARG A 167 -3.33 -13.08 -3.54
C ARG A 167 -4.53 -13.11 -2.61
N GLU A 168 -4.82 -12.00 -1.95
CA GLU A 168 -6.01 -11.87 -1.10
C GLU A 168 -6.67 -10.50 -1.35
N TYR A 169 -7.97 -10.43 -1.10
CA TYR A 169 -8.76 -9.19 -1.18
C TYR A 169 -9.14 -8.73 0.24
N PRO A 170 -9.37 -7.43 0.47
CA PRO A 170 -9.61 -6.94 1.81
C PRO A 170 -10.91 -7.48 2.37
N ARG A 171 -10.92 -7.78 3.67
CA ARG A 171 -12.14 -8.01 4.46
C ARG A 171 -12.62 -6.76 5.16
N ILE A 172 -11.69 -5.90 5.53
CA ILE A 172 -11.97 -4.59 6.12
C ILE A 172 -11.10 -3.55 5.41
N LEU A 173 -11.69 -2.41 5.06
CA LEU A 173 -11.00 -1.18 4.69
C LEU A 173 -11.43 -0.09 5.68
N GLN A 174 -10.54 0.39 6.52
CA GLN A 174 -10.80 1.48 7.46
C GLN A 174 -10.04 2.73 7.02
N THR A 175 -10.70 3.90 6.96
CA THR A 175 -10.01 5.16 6.67
C THR A 175 -8.81 5.38 7.59
N ALA A 176 -7.68 5.86 7.07
CA ALA A 176 -6.48 6.15 7.86
C ALA A 176 -6.48 7.57 8.47
N SER A 177 -7.61 8.29 8.36
CA SER A 177 -7.75 9.67 8.82
C SER A 177 -7.82 9.73 10.36
N ALA A 178 -6.71 10.11 11.00
CA ALA A 178 -6.60 10.15 12.47
C ALA A 178 -7.59 11.14 13.11
N ASP A 179 -7.88 12.26 12.46
CA ASP A 179 -8.89 13.24 12.88
C ASP A 179 -10.31 12.64 12.96
N VAL A 180 -10.58 11.61 12.16
CA VAL A 180 -11.85 10.87 12.16
C VAL A 180 -11.82 9.76 13.23
N LEU A 181 -10.73 8.99 13.32
CA LEU A 181 -10.66 7.81 14.22
C LEU A 181 -10.37 8.12 15.69
N GLU A 182 -9.63 9.20 15.96
CA GLU A 182 -9.17 9.59 17.30
C GLU A 182 -9.90 10.82 17.84
N GLY A 183 -10.93 11.28 17.14
CA GLY A 183 -11.73 12.44 17.52
C GLY A 183 -12.62 12.22 18.76
N PRO A 184 -13.30 13.29 19.24
CA PRO A 184 -14.21 13.22 20.39
C PRO A 184 -15.40 12.25 20.19
N GLU A 185 -15.71 11.88 18.94
CA GLU A 185 -16.77 10.95 18.56
C GLU A 185 -16.31 9.49 18.49
N ARG A 186 -15.13 9.16 19.05
CA ARG A 186 -14.53 7.82 19.00
C ARG A 186 -15.48 6.69 19.43
N GLY A 187 -16.34 6.93 20.42
CA GLY A 187 -17.36 5.95 20.84
C GLY A 187 -18.35 5.60 19.72
N GLU A 188 -18.82 6.60 18.98
CA GLU A 188 -19.70 6.36 17.83
C GLU A 188 -18.97 5.69 16.67
N VAL A 189 -17.71 6.05 16.42
CA VAL A 189 -16.87 5.38 15.41
C VAL A 189 -16.74 3.89 15.72
N MET A 190 -16.50 3.52 16.99
CA MET A 190 -16.43 2.12 17.39
C MET A 190 -17.77 1.41 17.24
N TRP A 191 -18.88 2.06 17.60
CA TRP A 191 -20.21 1.50 17.37
C TRP A 191 -20.50 1.26 15.87
N VAL A 192 -20.16 2.20 14.99
CA VAL A 192 -20.30 2.02 13.54
C VAL A 192 -19.44 0.86 13.03
N LEU A 193 -18.20 0.73 13.54
CA LEU A 193 -17.32 -0.39 13.24
C LEU A 193 -17.94 -1.73 13.68
N GLU A 194 -18.46 -1.83 14.90
CA GLU A 194 -19.14 -3.03 15.42
C GLU A 194 -20.34 -3.39 14.56
N GLU A 195 -21.21 -2.41 14.26
CA GLU A 195 -22.38 -2.60 13.41
C GLU A 195 -21.99 -3.11 12.01
N GLY A 196 -20.95 -2.54 11.41
CA GLY A 196 -20.40 -3.03 10.16
C GLY A 196 -19.89 -4.47 10.26
N PHE A 197 -19.13 -4.76 11.31
CA PHE A 197 -18.48 -6.06 11.51
C PHE A 197 -19.50 -7.19 11.71
N VAL A 198 -20.54 -6.99 12.52
CA VAL A 198 -21.54 -8.05 12.78
C VAL A 198 -22.38 -8.41 11.55
N ARG A 199 -22.36 -7.56 10.51
CA ARG A 199 -23.02 -7.78 9.21
C ARG A 199 -22.14 -8.53 8.19
N LEU A 200 -20.86 -8.75 8.46
CA LEU A 200 -20.01 -9.62 7.63
C LEU A 200 -20.47 -11.09 7.72
N PRO A 201 -20.15 -11.94 6.73
CA PRO A 201 -20.35 -13.39 6.85
C PRO A 201 -19.70 -13.97 8.11
N ARG A 202 -20.33 -14.96 8.75
CA ARG A 202 -19.85 -15.54 10.02
C ARG A 202 -18.46 -16.16 9.90
N GLU A 203 -18.14 -16.75 8.77
CA GLU A 203 -16.81 -17.30 8.48
C GLU A 203 -15.75 -16.21 8.46
N ASP A 204 -16.03 -15.06 7.83
CA ASP A 204 -15.11 -13.92 7.83
C ASP A 204 -14.94 -13.32 9.23
N GLN A 205 -16.03 -13.20 10.01
CA GLN A 205 -15.94 -12.77 11.41
C GLN A 205 -15.02 -13.68 12.22
N ALA A 206 -15.17 -15.00 12.07
CA ALA A 206 -14.33 -15.99 12.75
C ALA A 206 -12.87 -15.90 12.32
N ARG A 207 -12.60 -15.83 11.00
CA ARG A 207 -11.24 -15.66 10.46
C ARG A 207 -10.57 -14.39 10.96
N ILE A 208 -11.31 -13.29 11.09
CA ILE A 208 -10.78 -12.02 11.59
C ILE A 208 -10.47 -12.13 13.09
N PHE A 209 -11.36 -12.70 13.90
CA PHE A 209 -11.11 -12.85 15.34
C PHE A 209 -10.04 -13.89 15.69
N ASP A 210 -9.67 -14.76 14.77
CA ASP A 210 -8.54 -15.69 14.89
C ASP A 210 -7.16 -15.01 14.72
N LEU A 211 -7.13 -13.73 14.30
CA LEU A 211 -5.90 -12.96 14.15
C LEU A 211 -5.32 -12.47 15.47
N ALA A 212 -4.06 -12.04 15.42
CA ALA A 212 -3.34 -11.53 16.58
C ALA A 212 -3.92 -10.19 17.08
N ARG A 213 -3.71 -9.90 18.37
CA ARG A 213 -4.11 -8.67 19.05
C ARG A 213 -2.95 -8.19 19.91
N SER A 214 -2.65 -6.89 19.89
CA SER A 214 -1.42 -6.36 20.51
C SER A 214 -1.59 -5.00 21.19
N THR A 215 -2.66 -4.27 20.88
CA THR A 215 -2.88 -2.89 21.32
C THR A 215 -3.89 -2.75 22.45
N GLY A 216 -4.74 -3.77 22.66
CA GLY A 216 -5.85 -3.73 23.61
C GLY A 216 -7.00 -2.82 23.16
N GLY A 217 -8.00 -2.62 24.03
CA GLY A 217 -9.16 -1.77 23.74
C GLY A 217 -10.31 -2.53 23.07
N HIS A 218 -10.96 -1.90 22.08
CA HIS A 218 -12.10 -2.49 21.38
C HIS A 218 -11.66 -3.71 20.55
N PRO A 219 -12.29 -4.89 20.66
CA PRO A 219 -11.76 -6.14 20.10
C PRO A 219 -11.53 -6.13 18.59
N VAL A 220 -12.45 -5.55 17.81
CA VAL A 220 -12.31 -5.48 16.34
C VAL A 220 -11.22 -4.48 15.96
N GLU A 221 -11.15 -3.35 16.68
CA GLU A 221 -10.14 -2.33 16.41
C GLU A 221 -8.74 -2.85 16.72
N ASP A 222 -8.56 -3.60 17.82
CA ASP A 222 -7.28 -4.18 18.21
C ASP A 222 -6.75 -5.14 17.11
N VAL A 223 -7.64 -5.94 16.52
CA VAL A 223 -7.30 -6.77 15.35
C VAL A 223 -6.89 -5.90 14.16
N ILE A 224 -7.67 -4.89 13.81
CA ILE A 224 -7.39 -4.00 12.67
C ILE A 224 -6.03 -3.31 12.86
N ARG A 225 -5.77 -2.71 14.02
CA ARG A 225 -4.51 -2.02 14.32
C ARG A 225 -3.30 -2.95 14.30
N THR A 226 -3.49 -4.23 14.63
CA THR A 226 -2.40 -5.21 14.69
C THR A 226 -2.09 -5.86 13.33
N ASN A 227 -3.05 -5.93 12.39
CA ASN A 227 -2.95 -6.83 11.23
C ASN A 227 -3.16 -6.16 9.87
N THR A 228 -3.24 -4.83 9.80
CA THR A 228 -3.58 -4.12 8.56
C THR A 228 -2.37 -3.60 7.78
N PHE A 229 -2.63 -3.34 6.50
CA PHE A 229 -1.69 -2.80 5.53
C PHE A 229 -2.17 -1.43 5.07
N GLY A 230 -1.26 -0.50 4.83
CA GLY A 230 -1.59 0.77 4.18
C GLY A 230 -1.99 0.52 2.73
N VAL A 231 -3.20 0.94 2.35
CA VAL A 231 -3.75 0.78 1.01
C VAL A 231 -4.46 2.06 0.58
N THR A 232 -4.78 2.17 -0.70
CA THR A 232 -5.56 3.29 -1.24
C THR A 232 -6.91 2.79 -1.72
N PHE A 233 -7.98 3.46 -1.31
CA PHE A 233 -9.34 3.20 -1.78
C PHE A 233 -9.96 4.54 -2.20
N ASN A 234 -10.38 4.65 -3.47
CA ASN A 234 -10.89 5.89 -4.06
C ASN A 234 -10.00 7.11 -3.78
N ASN A 235 -8.69 6.97 -4.02
CA ASN A 235 -7.65 8.00 -3.82
C ASN A 235 -7.49 8.49 -2.37
N VAL A 236 -8.01 7.74 -1.39
CA VAL A 236 -7.85 8.03 0.04
C VAL A 236 -7.14 6.88 0.72
N THR A 237 -6.21 7.20 1.63
CA THR A 237 -5.46 6.21 2.40
C THR A 237 -6.37 5.48 3.39
N HIS A 238 -6.28 4.15 3.39
CA HIS A 238 -7.00 3.25 4.29
C HIS A 238 -6.03 2.22 4.89
N HIS A 239 -6.46 1.62 5.98
CA HIS A 239 -5.94 0.39 6.55
C HIS A 239 -6.76 -0.78 6.01
N GLY A 240 -6.12 -1.67 5.24
CA GLY A 240 -6.73 -2.86 4.67
C GLY A 240 -6.38 -4.12 5.46
N LEU A 241 -7.38 -4.92 5.82
CA LEU A 241 -7.20 -6.19 6.52
C LEU A 241 -7.31 -7.37 5.56
N PHE A 242 -6.24 -8.17 5.49
CA PHE A 242 -6.10 -9.34 4.62
C PHE A 242 -5.72 -10.54 5.51
N PRO A 243 -6.70 -11.30 6.05
CA PRO A 243 -6.43 -12.23 7.15
C PRO A 243 -5.40 -13.33 6.86
N GLY A 244 -5.33 -13.83 5.62
CA GLY A 244 -4.31 -14.80 5.21
C GLY A 244 -2.92 -14.18 5.15
N ILE A 245 -2.80 -13.02 4.49
CA ILE A 245 -1.51 -12.30 4.35
C ILE A 245 -1.02 -11.76 5.70
N ALA A 246 -1.93 -11.38 6.61
CA ALA A 246 -1.61 -10.94 7.97
C ALA A 246 -0.91 -12.01 8.82
N ARG A 247 -0.91 -13.28 8.40
CA ARG A 247 -0.15 -14.37 9.07
C ARG A 247 1.35 -14.32 8.77
N ILE A 248 1.80 -13.52 7.81
CA ILE A 248 3.21 -13.46 7.42
C ILE A 248 3.99 -12.62 8.42
N ASN A 249 4.96 -13.24 9.08
CA ASN A 249 5.81 -12.58 10.08
C ASN A 249 6.81 -11.59 9.47
N HIS A 250 7.34 -10.73 10.34
CA HIS A 250 8.38 -9.78 10.00
C HIS A 250 9.79 -10.40 9.87
N ALA A 251 10.56 -9.91 8.89
CA ALA A 251 12.02 -9.95 8.93
C ALA A 251 12.65 -8.64 8.40
N CYS A 252 13.78 -8.22 8.98
CA CYS A 252 14.50 -7.00 8.53
C CYS A 252 15.30 -7.20 7.22
N LYS A 253 15.44 -8.46 6.78
CA LYS A 253 15.91 -8.88 5.46
C LYS A 253 14.95 -9.96 4.94
N PRO A 254 13.74 -9.58 4.49
CA PRO A 254 12.68 -10.53 4.14
C PRO A 254 12.95 -11.32 2.85
N ASN A 255 12.09 -12.28 2.53
CA ASN A 255 12.05 -12.97 1.22
C ASN A 255 10.92 -12.51 0.30
N ALA A 256 9.92 -11.79 0.81
CA ALA A 256 8.79 -11.35 0.03
C ALA A 256 8.39 -9.89 0.31
N VAL A 257 7.66 -9.30 -0.62
CA VAL A 257 7.11 -7.95 -0.54
C VAL A 257 5.61 -8.00 -0.84
N THR A 258 4.86 -7.06 -0.26
CA THR A 258 3.44 -6.87 -0.58
C THR A 258 3.27 -5.91 -1.74
N ARG A 259 2.41 -6.26 -2.69
CA ARG A 259 2.10 -5.49 -3.90
C ARG A 259 0.59 -5.27 -3.97
N PHE A 260 0.15 -4.03 -3.83
CA PHE A 260 -1.27 -3.69 -3.82
C PHE A 260 -1.71 -3.14 -5.17
N SER A 261 -2.83 -3.64 -5.70
CA SER A 261 -3.50 -3.04 -6.86
C SER A 261 -4.67 -2.18 -6.38
N GLN A 262 -4.61 -0.88 -6.65
CA GLN A 262 -5.69 0.05 -6.34
C GLN A 262 -6.94 -0.25 -7.18
N THR A 263 -6.75 -0.73 -8.41
CA THR A 263 -7.85 -1.04 -9.33
C THR A 263 -8.67 -2.25 -8.89
N THR A 264 -8.02 -3.30 -8.38
CA THR A 264 -8.71 -4.55 -8.01
C THR A 264 -8.89 -4.74 -6.52
N LEU A 265 -8.22 -3.92 -5.70
CA LEU A 265 -8.04 -4.08 -4.27
C LEU A 265 -7.30 -5.37 -3.87
N ALA A 266 -6.67 -6.07 -4.81
CA ALA A 266 -5.88 -7.25 -4.50
C ALA A 266 -4.57 -6.85 -3.82
N LEU A 267 -4.23 -7.56 -2.74
CA LEU A 267 -2.89 -7.56 -2.16
C LEU A 267 -2.19 -8.87 -2.53
N ASP A 268 -1.11 -8.74 -3.28
CA ASP A 268 -0.24 -9.85 -3.64
C ASP A 268 0.96 -9.92 -2.71
N VAL A 269 1.44 -11.13 -2.44
CA VAL A 269 2.74 -11.38 -1.81
C VAL A 269 3.67 -11.93 -2.86
N VAL A 270 4.70 -11.16 -3.21
CA VAL A 270 5.65 -11.49 -4.28
C VAL A 270 6.99 -11.85 -3.66
N ALA A 271 7.50 -13.05 -3.94
CA ALA A 271 8.84 -13.45 -3.53
C ALA A 271 9.86 -12.64 -4.34
N TYR A 272 10.87 -12.05 -3.72
CA TYR A 272 11.97 -11.37 -4.44
C TYR A 272 13.32 -12.07 -4.29
N ARG A 273 13.32 -13.22 -3.60
CA ARG A 273 14.39 -14.22 -3.61
C ARG A 273 13.78 -15.62 -3.64
N ASN A 274 14.57 -16.62 -4.01
CA ASN A 274 14.13 -18.02 -3.90
C ASN A 274 13.90 -18.38 -2.43
N ILE A 275 12.85 -19.14 -2.15
CA ILE A 275 12.46 -19.60 -0.82
C ILE A 275 12.46 -21.13 -0.84
N ALA A 276 13.25 -21.72 0.06
CA ALA A 276 13.35 -23.18 0.14
C ALA A 276 12.17 -23.79 0.90
N PRO A 277 11.79 -25.06 0.62
CA PRO A 277 10.87 -25.79 1.49
C PRO A 277 11.37 -25.77 2.95
N GLY A 278 10.48 -25.46 3.89
CA GLY A 278 10.77 -25.30 5.31
C GLY A 278 11.23 -23.90 5.72
N GLU A 279 11.50 -22.99 4.77
CA GLU A 279 11.83 -21.60 5.08
C GLU A 279 10.56 -20.80 5.41
N GLU A 280 10.63 -19.94 6.44
CA GLU A 280 9.56 -19.02 6.81
C GLU A 280 9.44 -17.90 5.76
N LEU A 281 8.24 -17.73 5.20
CA LEU A 281 7.89 -16.57 4.39
C LEU A 281 7.80 -15.34 5.30
N SER A 282 8.39 -14.23 4.87
CA SER A 282 8.50 -13.01 5.67
C SER A 282 8.42 -11.76 4.80
N ILE A 283 7.82 -10.71 5.37
CA ILE A 283 7.75 -9.36 4.81
C ILE A 283 8.37 -8.36 5.80
N SER A 284 8.50 -7.09 5.39
CA SER A 284 8.96 -6.03 6.30
C SER A 284 7.77 -5.23 6.83
N TYR A 285 7.68 -5.05 8.16
CA TYR A 285 6.68 -4.17 8.80
C TYR A 285 7.20 -2.74 8.98
N SER A 286 8.47 -2.51 8.64
CA SER A 286 9.12 -1.20 8.66
C SER A 286 9.74 -0.91 7.29
N PRO A 287 10.07 0.35 6.96
CA PRO A 287 10.89 0.67 5.80
C PRO A 287 12.19 -0.16 5.77
N LEU A 288 12.53 -0.71 4.60
CA LEU A 288 13.61 -1.69 4.47
C LEU A 288 15.00 -1.07 4.66
N ASN A 289 15.23 0.22 4.37
CA ASN A 289 16.55 0.85 4.47
C ASN A 289 16.84 1.51 5.84
N MET A 290 16.23 1.03 6.92
CA MET A 290 16.44 1.55 8.28
C MET A 290 17.67 0.93 8.98
N LEU A 291 18.33 1.74 9.82
CA LEU A 291 19.42 1.30 10.71
C LEU A 291 18.89 0.48 11.89
N SER A 292 19.77 -0.26 12.57
CA SER A 292 19.37 -1.31 13.50
C SER A 292 18.69 -0.78 14.75
N HIS A 293 19.15 0.37 15.21
CA HIS A 293 18.52 1.09 16.31
C HIS A 293 17.10 1.53 15.93
N ASP A 294 16.94 2.13 14.75
CA ASP A 294 15.67 2.74 14.34
C ASP A 294 14.62 1.69 13.99
N ARG A 295 14.99 0.62 13.27
CA ARG A 295 14.07 -0.48 12.96
C ARG A 295 13.62 -1.20 14.23
N ARG A 296 14.52 -1.44 15.20
CA ARG A 296 14.13 -2.02 16.50
C ARG A 296 13.17 -1.12 17.26
N ARG A 297 13.35 0.20 17.20
CA ARG A 297 12.43 1.16 17.82
C ARG A 297 11.04 1.12 17.16
N ALA A 298 10.97 1.19 15.84
CA ALA A 298 9.71 1.09 15.10
C ALA A 298 8.99 -0.24 15.38
N LEU A 299 9.70 -1.36 15.42
CA LEU A 299 9.10 -2.68 15.65
C LEU A 299 8.61 -2.88 17.11
N ARG A 300 9.14 -2.14 18.09
CA ARG A 300 8.58 -2.18 19.45
C ARG A 300 7.16 -1.61 19.51
N GLU A 301 6.80 -0.72 18.60
CA GLU A 301 5.43 -0.18 18.49
C GLU A 301 4.44 -1.26 18.03
N TRP A 302 4.93 -2.31 17.36
CA TRP A 302 4.17 -3.53 17.03
C TRP A 302 4.04 -4.51 18.21
N GLY A 303 4.60 -4.18 19.38
CA GLY A 303 4.51 -5.02 20.58
C GLY A 303 5.49 -6.20 20.63
N PHE A 304 6.54 -6.23 19.78
CA PHE A 304 7.54 -7.30 19.83
C PHE A 304 8.99 -6.79 19.67
N ASN A 305 9.94 -7.62 20.12
CA ASN A 305 11.36 -7.44 19.84
C ASN A 305 11.75 -8.35 18.68
N CYS A 306 12.28 -7.78 17.59
CA CYS A 306 12.62 -8.55 16.40
C CYS A 306 13.79 -9.50 16.63
N THR A 307 13.54 -10.79 16.41
CA THR A 307 14.51 -11.89 16.52
C THR A 307 14.89 -12.50 15.15
N CYS A 308 14.60 -11.80 14.05
CA CYS A 308 14.97 -12.27 12.71
C CYS A 308 16.50 -12.48 12.57
N ALA A 309 16.91 -13.24 11.56
CA ALA A 309 18.32 -13.58 11.34
C ALA A 309 19.27 -12.37 11.40
N LEU A 310 18.88 -11.23 10.81
CA LEU A 310 19.68 -10.00 10.86
C LEU A 310 19.75 -9.40 12.27
N CYS A 311 18.62 -9.25 12.95
CA CYS A 311 18.57 -8.65 14.29
C CYS A 311 19.25 -9.49 15.37
N SER A 312 19.28 -10.82 15.18
CA SER A 312 19.93 -11.81 16.05
C SER A 312 21.39 -12.08 15.66
N SER A 313 21.90 -11.44 14.61
CA SER A 313 23.29 -11.60 14.18
C SER A 313 24.29 -10.99 15.18
N PRO A 314 25.56 -11.44 15.18
CA PRO A 314 26.62 -10.83 15.98
C PRO A 314 26.78 -9.33 15.71
N ALA A 315 27.24 -8.58 16.72
CA ALA A 315 27.41 -7.13 16.64
C ALA A 315 28.22 -6.64 15.41
N PRO A 316 29.31 -7.31 14.99
CA PRO A 316 30.04 -6.90 13.78
C PRO A 316 29.21 -7.00 12.49
N VAL A 317 28.36 -8.03 12.37
CA VAL A 317 27.49 -8.22 11.20
C VAL A 317 26.41 -7.14 11.15
N LEU A 318 25.81 -6.83 12.30
CA LEU A 318 24.85 -5.73 12.44
C LEU A 318 25.48 -4.38 12.12
N ALA A 319 26.67 -4.09 12.64
CA ALA A 319 27.39 -2.85 12.36
C ALA A 319 27.74 -2.71 10.87
N ALA A 320 28.15 -3.80 10.22
CA ALA A 320 28.41 -3.80 8.77
C ALA A 320 27.14 -3.55 7.94
N SER A 321 26.00 -4.12 8.34
CA SER A 321 24.70 -3.86 7.70
C SER A 321 24.26 -2.41 7.89
N ASP A 322 24.40 -1.86 9.10
CA ASP A 322 24.09 -0.46 9.38
C ASP A 322 25.01 0.50 8.61
N ALA A 323 26.30 0.18 8.48
CA ALA A 323 27.22 0.96 7.66
C ALA A 323 26.81 0.97 6.18
N ARG A 324 26.41 -0.18 5.63
CA ARG A 324 25.92 -0.29 4.24
C ARG A 324 24.61 0.48 4.03
N ARG A 325 23.62 0.31 4.90
CA ARG A 325 22.34 1.02 4.82
C ARG A 325 22.51 2.53 5.01
N GLY A 326 23.35 2.94 5.96
CA GLY A 326 23.74 4.33 6.14
C GLY A 326 24.44 4.90 4.91
N ARG A 327 25.28 4.10 4.23
CA ARG A 327 25.90 4.51 2.97
C ARG A 327 24.87 4.72 1.85
N VAL A 328 23.84 3.89 1.73
CA VAL A 328 22.74 4.13 0.78
C VAL A 328 22.03 5.45 1.08
N GLN A 329 21.72 5.72 2.35
CA GLN A 329 21.10 6.99 2.75
C GLN A 329 21.98 8.20 2.37
N GLN A 330 23.30 8.10 2.57
CA GLN A 330 24.25 9.13 2.17
C GLN A 330 24.31 9.30 0.65
N LEU A 331 24.35 8.20 -0.12
CA LEU A 331 24.38 8.25 -1.59
C LEU A 331 23.12 8.92 -2.15
N LEU A 332 21.95 8.64 -1.59
CA LEU A 332 20.70 9.32 -1.97
C LEU A 332 20.77 10.82 -1.69
N ALA A 333 21.25 11.22 -0.52
CA ALA A 333 21.44 12.64 -0.18
C ALA A 333 22.48 13.33 -1.09
N LEU A 334 23.52 12.61 -1.52
CA LEU A 334 24.53 13.12 -2.45
C LEU A 334 23.94 13.33 -3.86
N LEU A 335 23.10 12.40 -4.33
CA LEU A 335 22.41 12.52 -5.63
C LEU A 335 21.47 13.74 -5.69
N GLU A 336 21.03 14.27 -4.55
CA GLU A 336 20.26 15.51 -4.46
C GLU A 336 21.13 16.79 -4.50
N GLN A 337 22.45 16.70 -4.48
CA GLN A 337 23.34 17.87 -4.50
C GLN A 337 23.55 18.40 -5.93
N PRO A 338 23.73 19.73 -6.11
CA PRO A 338 23.97 20.33 -7.43
C PRO A 338 25.15 19.71 -8.20
N LEU A 339 26.21 19.33 -7.49
CA LEU A 339 27.40 18.71 -8.08
C LEU A 339 27.07 17.44 -8.89
N TYR A 340 26.18 16.58 -8.36
CA TYR A 340 25.78 15.34 -9.03
C TYR A 340 24.88 15.61 -10.22
N ARG A 341 24.05 16.66 -10.14
CA ARG A 341 23.26 17.15 -11.28
C ARG A 341 24.09 17.82 -12.37
N SER A 342 25.41 17.92 -12.21
CA SER A 342 26.33 18.43 -13.23
C SER A 342 27.38 17.42 -13.71
N SER A 343 27.37 16.19 -13.19
CA SER A 343 28.41 15.19 -13.50
C SER A 343 27.84 13.77 -13.60
N ALA A 344 27.61 13.32 -14.83
CA ALA A 344 27.10 11.97 -15.09
C ALA A 344 28.06 10.86 -14.62
N THR A 345 29.37 11.13 -14.49
CA THR A 345 30.33 10.18 -13.94
C THR A 345 30.08 9.94 -12.45
N LEU A 346 29.90 11.01 -11.67
CA LEU A 346 29.59 10.88 -10.23
C LEU A 346 28.27 10.14 -10.00
N VAL A 347 27.27 10.38 -10.85
CA VAL A 347 25.99 9.65 -10.81
C VAL A 347 26.20 8.16 -11.09
N ALA A 348 27.04 7.82 -12.07
CA ALA A 348 27.33 6.42 -12.40
C ALA A 348 28.04 5.69 -11.26
N ASP A 349 29.04 6.32 -10.64
CA ASP A 349 29.78 5.74 -9.52
C ASP A 349 28.85 5.52 -8.31
N ALA A 350 28.00 6.51 -7.99
CA ALA A 350 27.01 6.38 -6.93
C ALA A 350 25.98 5.28 -7.21
N ALA A 351 25.49 5.18 -8.44
CA ALA A 351 24.54 4.15 -8.84
C ALA A 351 25.15 2.74 -8.76
N ALA A 352 26.40 2.56 -9.20
CA ALA A 352 27.12 1.29 -9.11
C ALA A 352 27.37 0.85 -7.66
N GLU A 353 27.76 1.79 -6.79
CA GLU A 353 27.93 1.50 -5.36
C GLU A 353 26.60 1.11 -4.72
N MET A 354 25.51 1.83 -5.04
CA MET A 354 24.18 1.55 -4.53
C MET A 354 23.67 0.16 -4.96
N GLU A 355 23.88 -0.24 -6.22
CA GLU A 355 23.48 -1.57 -6.73
C GLU A 355 24.15 -2.70 -5.96
N ARG A 356 25.46 -2.56 -5.67
CA ARG A 356 26.19 -3.54 -4.86
C ARG A 356 25.59 -3.65 -3.46
N ILE A 357 25.32 -2.51 -2.82
CA ILE A 357 24.76 -2.51 -1.47
C ILE A 357 23.34 -3.10 -1.45
N ILE A 358 22.52 -2.82 -2.47
CA ILE A 358 21.16 -3.38 -2.60
C ILE A 358 21.21 -4.91 -2.58
N GLY A 359 22.12 -5.53 -3.33
CA GLY A 359 22.30 -6.99 -3.33
C GLY A 359 22.84 -7.52 -1.99
N ASP A 360 23.85 -6.86 -1.41
CA ASP A 360 24.42 -7.28 -0.11
C ASP A 360 23.38 -7.22 1.02
N GLU A 361 22.50 -6.21 1.01
CA GLU A 361 21.49 -5.97 2.05
C GLU A 361 20.14 -6.63 1.78
N GLY A 362 19.92 -7.18 0.58
CA GLY A 362 18.64 -7.80 0.19
C GLY A 362 17.51 -6.76 0.06
N LEU A 363 17.79 -5.66 -0.64
CA LEU A 363 16.87 -4.55 -0.88
C LEU A 363 16.28 -4.57 -2.29
N GLU A 364 16.24 -5.73 -2.95
CA GLU A 364 15.87 -5.87 -4.37
C GLU A 364 14.47 -5.32 -4.65
N ALA A 365 13.52 -5.50 -3.74
CA ALA A 365 12.17 -4.97 -3.87
C ALA A 365 12.12 -3.41 -3.93
N GLN A 366 13.14 -2.70 -3.46
CA GLN A 366 13.25 -1.24 -3.53
C GLN A 366 14.09 -0.74 -4.71
N ARG A 367 14.67 -1.65 -5.50
CA ARG A 367 15.56 -1.31 -6.62
C ARG A 367 14.91 -0.33 -7.61
N GLY A 368 13.61 -0.52 -7.87
CA GLY A 368 12.83 0.36 -8.74
C GLY A 368 12.76 1.82 -8.25
N ASP A 369 12.60 2.03 -6.95
CA ASP A 369 12.60 3.38 -6.35
C ASP A 369 13.96 4.07 -6.55
N PHE A 370 15.05 3.33 -6.30
CA PHE A 370 16.42 3.85 -6.48
C PHE A 370 16.72 4.18 -7.93
N TYR A 371 16.31 3.33 -8.88
CA TYR A 371 16.46 3.59 -10.31
C TYR A 371 15.69 4.83 -10.76
N GLY A 372 14.51 5.08 -10.21
CA GLY A 372 13.75 6.30 -10.49
C GLY A 372 14.51 7.57 -10.08
N VAL A 373 15.20 7.56 -8.93
CA VAL A 373 16.06 8.66 -8.48
C VAL A 373 17.25 8.82 -9.42
N VAL A 374 18.00 7.74 -9.68
CA VAL A 374 19.19 7.76 -10.55
C VAL A 374 18.85 8.26 -11.96
N ALA A 375 17.72 7.83 -12.51
CA ALA A 375 17.24 8.26 -13.83
C ALA A 375 17.06 9.78 -13.91
N ARG A 376 16.41 10.39 -12.90
CA ARG A 376 16.21 11.84 -12.84
C ARG A 376 17.53 12.60 -12.75
N VAL A 377 18.48 12.09 -11.98
CA VAL A 377 19.76 12.78 -11.77
C VAL A 377 20.66 12.67 -13.00
N PHE A 378 20.69 11.53 -13.70
CA PHE A 378 21.38 11.43 -14.99
C PHE A 378 20.81 12.40 -16.03
N ALA A 379 19.48 12.50 -16.12
CA ALA A 379 18.84 13.45 -17.01
C ALA A 379 19.22 14.91 -16.66
N ALA A 380 19.23 15.26 -15.38
CA ALA A 380 19.67 16.57 -14.91
C ALA A 380 21.15 16.85 -15.23
N ALA A 381 22.00 15.81 -15.17
CA ALA A 381 23.42 15.86 -15.54
C ALA A 381 23.69 15.90 -17.05
N GLY A 382 22.67 16.07 -17.88
CA GLY A 382 22.78 16.17 -19.33
C GLY A 382 22.88 14.81 -20.05
N ASP A 383 22.73 13.70 -19.34
CA ASP A 383 22.80 12.35 -19.91
C ASP A 383 21.42 11.68 -19.95
N ALA A 384 20.58 12.18 -20.87
CA ALA A 384 19.24 11.64 -21.08
C ALA A 384 19.22 10.18 -21.55
N ALA A 385 20.31 9.69 -22.15
CA ALA A 385 20.41 8.32 -22.62
C ALA A 385 20.49 7.34 -21.44
N ARG A 386 21.47 7.51 -20.55
CA ARG A 386 21.56 6.71 -19.31
C ARG A 386 20.37 6.96 -18.38
N GLY A 387 19.89 8.19 -18.32
CA GLY A 387 18.65 8.50 -17.59
C GLY A 387 17.47 7.65 -18.08
N GLY A 388 17.31 7.51 -19.41
CA GLY A 388 16.27 6.68 -20.01
C GLY A 388 16.43 5.19 -19.71
N GLU A 389 17.66 4.67 -19.69
CA GLU A 389 17.94 3.27 -19.34
C GLU A 389 17.53 2.96 -17.89
N TYR A 390 17.92 3.82 -16.94
CA TYR A 390 17.50 3.66 -15.54
C TYR A 390 16.00 3.85 -15.36
N ALA A 391 15.37 4.77 -16.10
CA ALA A 391 13.91 4.93 -16.06
C ALA A 391 13.19 3.67 -16.55
N ALA A 392 13.69 3.01 -17.60
CA ALA A 392 13.13 1.75 -18.09
C ALA A 392 13.25 0.63 -17.04
N ARG A 393 14.42 0.49 -16.41
CA ARG A 393 14.61 -0.47 -15.31
C ARG A 393 13.74 -0.14 -14.10
N ALA A 394 13.54 1.13 -13.79
CA ALA A 394 12.64 1.57 -12.73
C ALA A 394 11.20 1.11 -13.00
N VAL A 395 10.69 1.33 -14.23
CA VAL A 395 9.36 0.87 -14.64
C VAL A 395 9.22 -0.64 -14.50
N GLU A 396 10.21 -1.41 -14.97
CA GLU A 396 10.21 -2.87 -14.89
C GLU A 396 10.12 -3.35 -13.44
N GLN A 397 11.03 -2.87 -12.57
CA GLN A 397 11.10 -3.30 -11.18
C GLN A 397 9.88 -2.84 -10.36
N LEU A 398 9.41 -1.61 -10.56
CA LEU A 398 8.22 -1.09 -9.88
C LEU A 398 6.95 -1.80 -10.36
N ALA A 399 6.77 -2.03 -11.66
CA ALA A 399 5.62 -2.81 -12.15
C ALA A 399 5.59 -4.22 -11.53
N HIS A 400 6.76 -4.81 -11.32
CA HIS A 400 6.88 -6.14 -10.75
C HIS A 400 6.63 -6.17 -9.22
N PHE A 401 7.25 -5.28 -8.44
CA PHE A 401 7.21 -5.33 -6.97
C PHE A 401 6.25 -4.32 -6.31
N ALA A 402 6.01 -3.16 -6.93
CA ALA A 402 5.09 -2.14 -6.44
C ALA A 402 3.68 -2.30 -7.01
N GLY A 403 3.57 -2.70 -8.28
CA GLY A 403 2.30 -2.90 -8.98
C GLY A 403 2.23 -2.10 -10.28
N PHE A 404 1.46 -2.58 -11.25
CA PHE A 404 1.32 -1.91 -12.55
C PHE A 404 0.59 -0.57 -12.43
N ASP A 405 -0.40 -0.51 -11.54
CA ASP A 405 -1.26 0.63 -11.22
C ASP A 405 -0.79 1.41 -9.97
N ASP A 406 0.42 1.12 -9.48
CA ASP A 406 1.07 1.90 -8.41
C ASP A 406 1.52 3.27 -8.96
N GLU A 407 1.33 4.32 -8.15
CA GLU A 407 1.68 5.70 -8.50
C GLU A 407 3.16 5.87 -8.84
N ARG A 408 4.05 5.14 -8.15
CA ARG A 408 5.50 5.17 -8.42
C ARG A 408 5.80 4.58 -9.79
N THR A 409 5.12 3.50 -10.16
CA THR A 409 5.23 2.90 -11.49
C THR A 409 4.73 3.87 -12.56
N ALA A 410 3.59 4.54 -12.33
CA ALA A 410 3.06 5.56 -13.23
C ALA A 410 4.04 6.75 -13.39
N SER A 411 4.63 7.23 -12.30
CA SER A 411 5.65 8.29 -12.31
C SER A 411 6.89 7.88 -13.12
N ALA A 412 7.39 6.65 -12.92
CA ALA A 412 8.53 6.13 -13.68
C ALA A 412 8.24 6.02 -15.18
N ARG A 413 7.01 5.62 -15.58
CA ARG A 413 6.58 5.62 -17.00
C ARG A 413 6.54 7.02 -17.59
N GLY A 414 6.04 8.00 -16.82
CA GLY A 414 6.04 9.41 -17.18
C GLY A 414 7.46 9.89 -17.50
N LEU A 415 8.39 9.66 -16.57
CA LEU A 415 9.81 10.00 -16.73
C LEU A 415 10.43 9.34 -17.98
N LEU A 416 10.20 8.03 -18.17
CA LEU A 416 10.70 7.32 -19.35
C LEU A 416 10.18 7.94 -20.66
N GLY A 417 8.90 8.30 -20.70
CA GLY A 417 8.27 8.96 -21.84
C GLY A 417 8.85 10.35 -22.13
N GLU A 418 9.14 11.13 -21.09
CA GLU A 418 9.80 12.44 -21.21
C GLU A 418 11.21 12.32 -21.79
N LEU A 419 12.04 11.43 -21.22
CA LEU A 419 13.41 11.22 -21.68
C LEU A 419 13.48 10.66 -23.10
N GLY A 420 12.53 9.79 -23.47
CA GLY A 420 12.40 9.30 -24.84
C GLY A 420 12.10 10.41 -25.86
N LYS A 421 11.28 11.41 -25.50
CA LYS A 421 11.01 12.58 -26.36
C LYS A 421 12.24 13.47 -26.48
N THR A 422 12.97 13.70 -25.39
CA THR A 422 14.20 14.49 -25.37
C THR A 422 15.26 13.89 -26.30
N ARG A 423 15.45 12.56 -26.27
CA ARG A 423 16.38 11.87 -27.15
C ARG A 423 16.06 12.07 -28.64
N ARG A 424 14.78 12.05 -29.01
CA ARG A 424 14.32 12.27 -30.41
C ARG A 424 14.44 13.71 -30.88
N ARG A 425 14.63 14.69 -29.99
CA ARG A 425 14.82 16.11 -30.36
C ARG A 425 16.29 16.48 -30.52
N MET A 426 17.20 15.68 -29.95
CA MET A 426 18.65 15.95 -29.95
C MET A 426 19.43 15.14 -31.00
N GLY A 427 18.83 14.08 -31.54
CA GLY A 427 19.33 13.34 -32.70
C GLY A 427 18.42 13.59 -33.89
#